data_AF-A0A6I6SB67-F1
#
_entry.id   AF-A0A6I6SB67-F1
#
_cell.length_a   1.000
_cell.length_b   1.000
_cell.length_c   1.000
_cell.angle_alpha   90.00
_cell.angle_beta   90.00
_cell.angle_gamma   90.00
#
_symmetry.space_group_name_H-M   'P 1'
#
loop_
_entity.id
_entity.type
_entity.pdbx_description
1 polymer ?
#
loop_
_entity_poly.entity_id
_entity_poly.type
_entity_poly.pdbx_seq_one_letter_code
_entity_poly.pdbx_strand_id
1 'polypeptide(L)'
;MTPPRTPPVQHGTLTLGRQLGQGGQGTVYEVPHKKINEADGGGWDVVYKEYGAAVLPTLDAAALAAHVALLGELSADEGRWLCDKTAWPAAVVERGGHACGFLMRTVPDRFRFTFRSLTGTTTGTPRLANLEYLLNDDSYVAGVGLAISERDRLLILADLAATLARLHRIGITVGDLSPKNLLFTTDPKPECFLIDSDAMRLRGTSVLPQAETPDWQIPAGEEKATRASDVYKLSLLAVRLFARDQTVTDPSALTALSPPLGDLARAGLDPDPSRRPTPALWAEQLTASSATASTTPATAPTRRLKAVRTPAASPGPRTVRPPGNPAPTGGSRPGAKPPGKAAGIAAVAVAAVALIVLALVNDHDSSDTNTNSSSSYSSSAGGYPTDPYTRPYSSSPNPFPTTYSVAPAPTTYSPNPFPTTYSPPPVPTTYQPAPPPPPPPPKYYYGAIAVANDGTNGRSWDYPSASAAQQAAMNNCNRAGCKVLVGFVNSCGAVAYNPNTRVYWGGRGATQAEAEQDAISRAGGGRWIAYVCTTRPG
;
A
#
# COMPACT_ATOMS: atom_id res chain seq x y z
N MET A 1 -22.99 34.39 -0.93
CA MET A 1 -23.08 34.07 -2.37
C MET A 1 -22.50 32.69 -2.56
N THR A 2 -23.26 31.74 -3.10
CA THR A 2 -22.74 30.42 -3.45
C THR A 2 -21.73 30.59 -4.59
N PRO A 3 -20.52 30.02 -4.52
CA PRO A 3 -19.60 30.09 -5.65
C PRO A 3 -20.26 29.50 -6.90
N PRO A 4 -19.99 30.03 -8.11
CA PRO A 4 -20.55 29.51 -9.34
C PRO A 4 -20.18 28.03 -9.48
N ARG A 5 -21.19 27.17 -9.66
CA ARG A 5 -20.97 25.72 -9.85
C ARG A 5 -20.21 25.50 -11.15
N THR A 6 -19.14 24.70 -11.09
CA THR A 6 -18.50 24.18 -12.31
C THR A 6 -19.55 23.42 -13.11
N PRO A 7 -19.80 23.80 -14.37
CA PRO A 7 -20.83 23.15 -15.18
C PRO A 7 -20.47 21.67 -15.41
N PRO A 8 -21.45 20.75 -15.34
CA PRO A 8 -21.20 19.35 -15.65
C PRO A 8 -20.82 19.19 -17.12
N VAL A 9 -19.98 18.19 -17.39
CA VAL A 9 -19.58 17.81 -18.74
C VAL A 9 -20.51 16.71 -19.24
N GLN A 10 -21.14 16.93 -20.39
CA GLN A 10 -21.96 15.87 -21.00
C GLN A 10 -21.06 14.77 -21.55
N HIS A 11 -21.30 13.51 -21.14
CA HIS A 11 -20.54 12.33 -21.54
C HIS A 11 -20.38 12.23 -23.06
N GLY A 12 -21.44 12.52 -23.82
CA GLY A 12 -21.44 12.47 -25.29
C GLY A 12 -20.50 13.49 -25.97
N THR A 13 -19.92 14.42 -25.22
CA THR A 13 -18.93 15.38 -25.72
C THR A 13 -17.48 14.96 -25.44
N LEU A 14 -17.27 13.86 -24.70
CA LEU A 14 -15.95 13.32 -24.41
C LEU A 14 -15.49 12.41 -25.56
N THR A 15 -14.30 12.69 -26.09
CA THR A 15 -13.54 11.73 -26.88
C THR A 15 -12.79 10.82 -25.92
N LEU A 16 -13.14 9.53 -25.85
CA LEU A 16 -12.48 8.56 -24.97
C LEU A 16 -11.34 7.85 -25.72
N GLY A 17 -10.16 7.81 -25.10
CA GLY A 17 -9.00 7.06 -25.56
C GLY A 17 -8.94 5.67 -24.94
N ARG A 18 -7.71 5.17 -24.70
CA ARG A 18 -7.51 3.86 -24.07
C ARG A 18 -8.10 3.79 -22.67
N GLN A 19 -8.52 2.59 -22.30
CA GLN A 19 -8.80 2.25 -20.91
C GLN A 19 -7.46 2.15 -20.14
N LEU A 20 -7.31 2.95 -19.10
CA LEU A 20 -6.10 3.00 -18.26
C LEU A 20 -6.15 2.03 -17.09
N GLY A 21 -7.36 1.69 -16.63
CA GLY A 21 -7.54 0.79 -15.50
C GLY A 21 -9.01 0.56 -15.19
N GLN A 22 -9.29 -0.51 -14.46
CA GLN A 22 -10.62 -0.85 -13.98
C GLN A 22 -10.52 -1.38 -12.54
N GLY A 23 -11.37 -0.85 -11.67
CA GLY A 23 -11.48 -1.23 -10.26
C GLY A 23 -12.90 -1.63 -9.89
N GLY A 24 -13.14 -1.88 -8.59
CA GLY A 24 -14.44 -2.34 -8.11
C GLY A 24 -15.58 -1.32 -8.25
N GLN A 25 -15.25 -0.04 -8.42
CA GLN A 25 -16.23 1.06 -8.49
C GLN A 25 -16.36 1.67 -9.89
N GLY A 26 -15.50 1.29 -10.84
CA GLY A 26 -15.50 1.95 -12.15
C GLY A 26 -14.28 1.68 -13.01
N THR A 27 -14.26 2.36 -14.15
CA THR A 27 -13.23 2.26 -15.19
C THR A 27 -12.66 3.65 -15.47
N VAL A 28 -11.36 3.73 -15.71
CA VAL A 28 -10.66 4.98 -16.02
C VAL A 28 -10.25 4.97 -17.49
N TYR A 29 -10.61 6.04 -18.20
CA TYR A 29 -10.32 6.25 -19.61
C TYR A 29 -9.48 7.50 -19.81
N GLU A 30 -8.62 7.48 -20.82
CA GLU A 30 -8.01 8.71 -21.33
C GLU A 30 -9.06 9.63 -21.96
N VAL A 31 -8.85 10.93 -21.84
CA VAL A 31 -9.62 11.94 -22.56
C VAL A 31 -8.64 12.82 -23.33
N PRO A 32 -8.17 12.36 -24.51
CA PRO A 32 -7.21 13.11 -25.30
C PRO A 32 -7.74 14.49 -25.68
N HIS A 33 -6.82 15.45 -25.83
CA HIS A 33 -7.10 16.83 -26.25
C HIS A 33 -8.04 17.62 -25.32
N LYS A 34 -8.23 17.16 -24.08
CA LYS A 34 -8.93 17.90 -23.04
C LYS A 34 -7.99 18.22 -21.90
N LYS A 35 -8.06 19.47 -21.44
CA LYS A 35 -7.35 19.93 -20.24
C LYS A 35 -8.33 20.54 -19.24
N ILE A 36 -7.91 20.56 -17.98
CA ILE A 36 -8.55 21.32 -16.91
C ILE A 36 -7.57 22.37 -16.37
N ASN A 37 -8.10 23.40 -15.70
CA ASN A 37 -7.31 24.45 -15.07
C ASN A 37 -6.32 25.12 -16.03
N GLU A 38 -6.78 25.46 -17.24
CA GLU A 38 -5.96 26.05 -18.31
C GLU A 38 -5.30 27.39 -17.94
N ALA A 39 -5.84 28.09 -16.94
CA ALA A 39 -5.23 29.29 -16.38
C ALA A 39 -3.86 29.03 -15.73
N ASP A 40 -3.56 27.79 -15.32
CA ASP A 40 -2.31 27.40 -14.67
C ASP A 40 -1.35 26.72 -15.67
N GLY A 41 -0.45 27.52 -16.27
CA GLY A 41 0.67 26.99 -17.05
C GLY A 41 0.27 26.15 -18.28
N GLY A 42 -0.90 26.42 -18.87
CA GLY A 42 -1.41 25.72 -20.05
C GLY A 42 -2.32 24.52 -19.75
N GLY A 43 -2.67 24.29 -18.47
CA GLY A 43 -3.64 23.28 -18.05
C GLY A 43 -3.11 21.86 -17.91
N TRP A 44 -3.85 21.03 -17.18
CA TRP A 44 -3.51 19.63 -16.92
C TRP A 44 -4.30 18.69 -17.80
N ASP A 45 -3.63 17.67 -18.33
CA ASP A 45 -4.32 16.56 -18.98
C ASP A 45 -5.24 15.86 -17.99
N VAL A 46 -6.35 15.33 -18.52
CA VAL A 46 -7.36 14.66 -17.71
C VAL A 46 -7.64 13.24 -18.15
N VAL A 47 -8.12 12.48 -17.18
CA VAL A 47 -8.74 11.18 -17.36
C VAL A 47 -10.18 11.25 -16.89
N TYR A 48 -11.00 10.36 -17.42
CA TYR A 48 -12.39 10.18 -17.05
C TYR A 48 -12.53 8.91 -16.23
N LYS A 49 -13.00 9.01 -14.98
CA LYS A 49 -13.45 7.85 -14.21
C LYS A 49 -14.95 7.69 -14.40
N GLU A 50 -15.36 6.61 -15.06
CA GLU A 50 -16.74 6.18 -15.21
C GLU A 50 -17.11 5.24 -14.06
N TYR A 51 -18.22 5.53 -13.36
CA TYR A 51 -18.72 4.63 -12.33
C TYR A 51 -19.35 3.37 -12.95
N GLY A 52 -19.09 2.22 -12.33
CA GLY A 52 -19.71 0.97 -12.73
C GLY A 52 -21.23 0.99 -12.49
N ALA A 53 -21.99 0.33 -13.37
CA ALA A 53 -23.46 0.30 -13.27
C ALA A 53 -23.98 -0.18 -11.91
N ALA A 54 -23.24 -1.07 -11.23
CA ALA A 54 -23.60 -1.59 -9.91
C ALA A 54 -23.56 -0.56 -8.77
N VAL A 55 -22.74 0.50 -8.90
CA VAL A 55 -22.58 1.51 -7.83
C VAL A 55 -23.40 2.78 -8.07
N LEU A 56 -23.85 3.03 -9.31
CA LEU A 56 -24.68 4.18 -9.66
C LEU A 56 -25.92 4.36 -8.76
N PRO A 57 -26.66 3.31 -8.35
CA PRO A 57 -27.81 3.48 -7.45
C PRO A 57 -27.45 4.01 -6.06
N THR A 58 -26.20 3.85 -5.64
CA THR A 58 -25.69 4.30 -4.34
C THR A 58 -24.87 5.59 -4.43
N LEU A 59 -24.72 6.16 -5.64
CA LEU A 59 -23.95 7.36 -5.89
C LEU A 59 -24.69 8.59 -5.34
N ASP A 60 -24.04 9.35 -4.46
CA ASP A 60 -24.51 10.68 -4.08
C ASP A 60 -23.95 11.74 -5.05
N ALA A 61 -24.78 12.11 -6.03
CA ALA A 61 -24.43 13.11 -7.03
C ALA A 61 -24.19 14.51 -6.42
N ALA A 62 -24.86 14.85 -5.32
CA ALA A 62 -24.67 16.13 -4.64
C ALA A 62 -23.32 16.15 -3.91
N ALA A 63 -22.94 15.04 -3.28
CA ALA A 63 -21.61 14.87 -2.70
C ALA A 63 -20.51 15.00 -3.76
N LEU A 64 -20.67 14.35 -4.93
CA LEU A 64 -19.70 14.45 -6.02
C LEU A 64 -19.58 15.89 -6.56
N ALA A 65 -20.71 16.58 -6.72
CA ALA A 65 -20.72 17.99 -7.11
C ALA A 65 -20.03 18.88 -6.06
N ALA A 66 -20.18 18.58 -4.77
CA ALA A 66 -19.46 19.29 -3.70
C ALA A 66 -17.95 19.04 -3.73
N HIS A 67 -17.49 17.83 -4.09
CA HIS A 67 -16.06 17.56 -4.29
C HIS A 67 -15.48 18.44 -5.41
N VAL A 68 -16.18 18.51 -6.55
CA VAL A 68 -15.78 19.38 -7.67
C VAL A 68 -15.80 20.86 -7.28
N ALA A 69 -16.83 21.30 -6.56
CA ALA A 69 -16.97 22.70 -6.15
C ALA A 69 -15.88 23.17 -5.17
N LEU A 70 -15.29 22.25 -4.40
CA LEU A 70 -14.23 22.56 -3.43
C LEU A 70 -13.08 23.36 -4.03
N LEU A 71 -12.69 23.08 -5.29
CA LEU A 71 -11.59 23.80 -5.95
C LEU A 71 -11.88 25.29 -6.12
N GLY A 72 -13.15 25.68 -6.29
CA GLY A 72 -13.55 27.10 -6.36
C GLY A 72 -13.74 27.75 -4.99
N GLU A 73 -13.75 26.97 -3.91
CA GLU A 73 -13.83 27.46 -2.53
C GLU A 73 -12.45 27.69 -1.90
N LEU A 74 -11.44 26.94 -2.34
CA LEU A 74 -10.07 27.03 -1.86
C LEU A 74 -9.35 28.26 -2.44
N SER A 75 -8.32 28.74 -1.74
CA SER A 75 -7.38 29.67 -2.36
C SER A 75 -6.67 29.02 -3.55
N ALA A 76 -6.18 29.82 -4.51
CA ALA A 76 -5.50 29.30 -5.69
C ALA A 76 -4.33 28.36 -5.33
N ASP A 77 -3.53 28.72 -4.33
CA ASP A 77 -2.42 27.91 -3.83
C ASP A 77 -2.87 26.59 -3.19
N GLU A 78 -4.00 26.59 -2.48
CA GLU A 78 -4.58 25.37 -1.89
C GLU A 78 -5.21 24.45 -2.93
N GLY A 79 -5.95 25.01 -3.90
CA GLY A 79 -6.53 24.26 -5.01
C GLY A 79 -5.44 23.64 -5.89
N ARG A 80 -4.38 24.40 -6.20
CA ARG A 80 -3.21 23.90 -6.93
C ARG A 80 -2.50 22.79 -6.16
N TRP A 81 -2.25 23.00 -4.87
CA TRP A 81 -1.66 21.96 -4.03
C TRP A 81 -2.50 20.69 -3.98
N LEU A 82 -3.82 20.79 -3.83
CA LEU A 82 -4.71 19.62 -3.77
C LEU A 82 -4.60 18.79 -5.07
N CYS A 83 -4.60 19.46 -6.22
CA CYS A 83 -4.43 18.81 -7.52
C CYS A 83 -3.00 18.33 -7.80
N ASP A 84 -1.99 18.91 -7.16
CA ASP A 84 -0.59 18.44 -7.22
C ASP A 84 -0.35 17.20 -6.36
N LYS A 85 -1.18 16.97 -5.34
CA LYS A 85 -1.05 15.85 -4.39
C LYS A 85 -2.09 14.75 -4.59
N THR A 86 -3.16 15.00 -5.34
CA THR A 86 -4.28 14.06 -5.48
C THR A 86 -4.87 14.08 -6.89
N ALA A 87 -5.46 12.96 -7.31
CA ALA A 87 -6.35 12.91 -8.46
C ALA A 87 -7.75 13.40 -8.07
N TRP A 88 -7.87 14.68 -7.69
CA TRP A 88 -9.13 15.26 -7.20
C TRP A 88 -10.17 15.40 -8.32
N PRO A 89 -11.48 15.19 -8.05
CA PRO A 89 -12.54 15.48 -9.01
C PRO A 89 -12.55 16.94 -9.46
N ALA A 90 -12.48 17.16 -10.77
CA ALA A 90 -12.41 18.49 -11.37
C ALA A 90 -13.68 18.89 -12.14
N ALA A 91 -14.44 17.91 -12.64
CA ALA A 91 -15.74 18.15 -13.25
C ALA A 91 -16.62 16.90 -13.15
N VAL A 92 -17.91 17.07 -12.86
CA VAL A 92 -18.89 15.98 -12.93
C VAL A 92 -19.14 15.66 -14.39
N VAL A 93 -19.22 14.38 -14.73
CA VAL A 93 -19.64 13.91 -16.06
C VAL A 93 -21.04 13.33 -15.96
N GLU A 94 -21.93 13.78 -16.84
CA GLU A 94 -23.33 13.35 -16.86
C GLU A 94 -23.70 12.64 -18.17
N ARG A 95 -24.59 11.65 -18.08
CA ARG A 95 -25.23 11.01 -19.22
C ARG A 95 -26.75 11.11 -19.03
N GLY A 96 -27.41 11.84 -19.93
CA GLY A 96 -28.86 12.07 -19.83
C GLY A 96 -29.27 12.83 -18.56
N GLY A 97 -28.44 13.78 -18.10
CA GLY A 97 -28.69 14.57 -16.88
C GLY A 97 -28.41 13.84 -15.56
N HIS A 98 -27.89 12.61 -15.59
CA HIS A 98 -27.49 11.86 -14.41
C HIS A 98 -25.97 11.74 -14.32
N ALA A 99 -25.40 11.99 -13.14
CA ALA A 99 -23.98 11.79 -12.90
C ALA A 99 -23.58 10.33 -13.17
N CYS A 100 -22.61 10.14 -14.07
CA CYS A 100 -22.09 8.82 -14.43
C CYS A 100 -20.59 8.68 -14.18
N GLY A 101 -19.91 9.76 -13.80
CA GLY A 101 -18.49 9.77 -13.50
C GLY A 101 -17.95 11.17 -13.30
N PHE A 102 -16.64 11.32 -13.37
CA PHE A 102 -15.98 12.62 -13.24
C PHE A 102 -14.65 12.68 -14.00
N LEU A 103 -14.26 13.90 -14.37
CA LEU A 103 -12.92 14.20 -14.86
C LEU A 103 -12.00 14.48 -13.69
N MET A 104 -10.77 14.01 -13.79
CA MET A 104 -9.69 14.30 -12.83
C MET A 104 -8.37 14.42 -13.57
N ARG A 105 -7.38 15.05 -12.93
CA ARG A 105 -6.03 15.17 -13.47
C ARG A 105 -5.42 13.79 -13.75
N THR A 106 -4.78 13.65 -14.90
CA THR A 106 -3.94 12.49 -15.22
C THR A 106 -2.78 12.40 -14.22
N VAL A 107 -2.52 11.20 -13.68
CA VAL A 107 -1.36 10.97 -12.82
C VAL A 107 -0.09 11.48 -13.51
N PRO A 108 0.70 12.37 -12.87
CA PRO A 108 1.94 12.88 -13.45
C PRO A 108 2.98 11.78 -13.73
N ASP A 109 3.75 11.92 -14.81
CA ASP A 109 4.72 10.90 -15.24
C ASP A 109 5.81 10.57 -14.23
N ARG A 110 6.15 11.50 -13.33
CA ARG A 110 7.10 11.25 -12.24
C ARG A 110 6.66 10.17 -11.25
N PHE A 111 5.37 9.82 -11.22
CA PHE A 111 4.82 8.70 -10.43
C PHE A 111 4.76 7.40 -11.24
N ARG A 112 5.48 7.33 -12.36
CA ARG A 112 5.67 6.11 -13.15
C ARG A 112 7.10 5.64 -13.04
N PHE A 113 7.29 4.33 -13.17
CA PHE A 113 8.61 3.71 -13.28
C PHE A 113 8.60 2.62 -14.35
N THR A 114 9.79 2.29 -14.84
CA THR A 114 9.98 1.20 -15.78
C THR A 114 10.03 -0.12 -15.02
N PHE A 115 8.90 -0.84 -14.99
CA PHE A 115 8.78 -2.14 -14.35
C PHE A 115 9.55 -3.20 -15.14
N ARG A 116 10.45 -3.91 -14.46
CA ARG A 116 11.20 -5.04 -14.98
C ARG A 116 10.58 -6.34 -14.49
N SER A 117 10.17 -7.19 -15.43
CA SER A 117 9.64 -8.51 -15.07
C SER A 117 10.73 -9.38 -14.47
N LEU A 118 10.42 -10.01 -13.33
CA LEU A 118 11.31 -10.99 -12.69
C LEU A 118 11.42 -12.31 -13.48
N THR A 119 10.56 -12.53 -14.48
CA THR A 119 10.45 -13.78 -15.24
C THR A 119 11.06 -13.71 -16.66
N GLY A 120 11.82 -12.65 -16.98
CA GLY A 120 12.77 -12.69 -18.11
C GLY A 120 12.41 -11.93 -19.38
N THR A 121 11.52 -10.94 -19.36
CA THR A 121 11.40 -9.99 -20.48
C THR A 121 12.39 -8.84 -20.30
N THR A 122 13.28 -8.64 -21.26
CA THR A 122 14.33 -7.60 -21.22
C THR A 122 13.79 -6.17 -21.39
N THR A 123 12.61 -6.02 -21.98
CA THR A 123 11.93 -4.73 -22.14
C THR A 123 11.10 -4.42 -20.91
N GLY A 124 11.45 -3.32 -20.23
CA GLY A 124 10.65 -2.80 -19.14
C GLY A 124 9.38 -2.12 -19.64
N THR A 125 8.33 -2.12 -18.82
CA THR A 125 7.04 -1.49 -19.16
C THR A 125 6.74 -0.35 -18.18
N PRO A 126 6.23 0.81 -18.63
CA PRO A 126 5.87 1.88 -17.72
C PRO A 126 4.70 1.45 -16.83
N ARG A 127 4.84 1.62 -15.52
CA ARG A 127 3.78 1.33 -14.53
C ARG A 127 3.69 2.46 -13.51
N LEU A 128 2.52 2.60 -12.89
CA LEU A 128 2.36 3.45 -11.71
C LEU A 128 3.23 2.91 -10.57
N ALA A 129 3.92 3.80 -9.87
CA ALA A 129 4.76 3.48 -8.71
C ALA A 129 3.91 3.42 -7.42
N ASN A 130 3.05 2.41 -7.30
CA ASN A 130 2.24 2.18 -6.10
C ASN A 130 3.14 1.85 -4.89
N LEU A 131 2.79 2.34 -3.69
CA LEU A 131 3.53 2.04 -2.47
C LEU A 131 3.57 0.53 -2.15
N GLU A 132 2.65 -0.27 -2.71
CA GLU A 132 2.59 -1.71 -2.48
C GLU A 132 3.87 -2.44 -2.90
N TYR A 133 4.59 -1.91 -3.90
CA TYR A 133 5.89 -2.45 -4.31
C TYR A 133 6.91 -2.35 -3.18
N LEU A 134 6.85 -1.28 -2.37
CA LEU A 134 7.81 -1.01 -1.29
C LEU A 134 7.53 -1.83 -0.02
N LEU A 135 6.40 -2.53 0.06
CA LEU A 135 6.06 -3.43 1.17
C LEU A 135 6.60 -4.85 0.96
N ASN A 136 7.60 -5.01 0.09
CA ASN A 136 8.32 -6.26 -0.14
C ASN A 136 9.82 -6.04 0.17
N ASP A 137 10.57 -7.13 0.25
CA ASP A 137 12.01 -7.08 0.50
C ASP A 137 12.77 -6.30 -0.58
N ASP A 138 13.94 -5.78 -0.22
CA ASP A 138 14.71 -4.90 -1.09
C ASP A 138 15.24 -5.62 -2.36
N SER A 139 15.33 -6.95 -2.36
CA SER A 139 15.70 -7.71 -3.56
C SER A 139 14.58 -7.71 -4.60
N TYR A 140 13.32 -7.82 -4.15
CA TYR A 140 12.16 -7.64 -5.01
C TYR A 140 12.11 -6.21 -5.56
N VAL A 141 12.23 -5.20 -4.69
CA VAL A 141 12.15 -3.77 -5.06
C VAL A 141 13.20 -3.43 -6.13
N ALA A 142 14.46 -3.83 -5.90
CA ALA A 142 15.53 -3.65 -6.88
C ALA A 142 15.26 -4.44 -8.18
N GLY A 143 14.77 -5.67 -8.04
CA GLY A 143 14.44 -6.56 -9.16
C GLY A 143 13.40 -5.95 -10.11
N VAL A 144 12.35 -5.33 -9.57
CA VAL A 144 11.30 -4.70 -10.38
C VAL A 144 11.70 -3.37 -11.00
N GLY A 145 12.87 -2.82 -10.68
CA GLY A 145 13.37 -1.59 -11.28
C GLY A 145 13.35 -0.35 -10.38
N LEU A 146 13.05 -0.51 -9.09
CA LEU A 146 13.01 0.59 -8.14
C LEU A 146 14.34 0.69 -7.37
N ALA A 147 14.82 1.91 -7.14
CA ALA A 147 15.98 2.19 -6.31
C ALA A 147 15.54 3.10 -5.16
N ILE A 148 15.50 2.57 -3.95
CA ILE A 148 14.90 3.25 -2.79
C ILE A 148 15.82 3.08 -1.58
N SER A 149 16.21 4.19 -0.97
CA SER A 149 16.98 4.22 0.26
C SER A 149 16.08 4.21 1.51
N GLU A 150 16.69 4.03 2.68
CA GLU A 150 15.98 4.19 3.95
C GLU A 150 15.49 5.63 4.14
N ARG A 151 16.32 6.61 3.77
CA ARG A 151 15.95 8.03 3.80
C ARG A 151 14.76 8.32 2.89
N ASP A 152 14.69 7.72 1.71
CA ASP A 152 13.55 7.90 0.80
C ASP A 152 12.26 7.39 1.44
N ARG A 153 12.27 6.21 2.08
CA ARG A 153 11.10 5.65 2.76
C ARG A 153 10.60 6.57 3.89
N LEU A 154 11.52 7.14 4.67
CA LEU A 154 11.18 8.14 5.70
C LEU A 154 10.55 9.40 5.10
N LEU A 155 11.15 9.95 4.04
CA LEU A 155 10.70 11.19 3.42
C LEU A 155 9.37 11.03 2.66
N ILE A 156 9.15 9.88 2.00
CA ILE A 156 7.87 9.53 1.38
C ILE A 156 6.75 9.49 2.43
N LEU A 157 6.99 8.84 3.59
CA LEU A 157 6.02 8.83 4.68
C LEU A 157 5.85 10.22 5.33
N ALA A 158 6.91 11.00 5.45
CA ALA A 158 6.84 12.35 6.02
C ALA A 158 5.95 13.25 5.14
N ASP A 159 6.13 13.17 3.82
CA ASP A 159 5.30 13.88 2.84
C ASP A 159 3.84 13.39 2.88
N LEU A 160 3.58 12.08 3.01
CA LEU A 160 2.24 11.56 3.18
C LEU A 160 1.58 12.08 4.48
N ALA A 161 2.30 12.04 5.59
CA ALA A 161 1.80 12.49 6.89
C ALA A 161 1.49 14.00 6.88
N ALA A 162 2.35 14.81 6.26
CA ALA A 162 2.12 16.23 6.04
C ALA A 162 0.91 16.48 5.10
N THR A 163 0.74 15.64 4.07
CA THR A 163 -0.40 15.68 3.16
C THR A 163 -1.70 15.40 3.90
N LEU A 164 -1.75 14.33 4.71
CA LEU A 164 -2.90 14.00 5.56
C LEU A 164 -3.23 15.13 6.54
N ALA A 165 -2.22 15.72 7.20
CA ALA A 165 -2.43 16.84 8.10
C ALA A 165 -3.09 18.04 7.39
N ARG A 166 -2.72 18.31 6.14
CA ARG A 166 -3.31 19.40 5.35
C ARG A 166 -4.70 19.03 4.82
N LEU A 167 -4.93 17.81 4.34
CA LEU A 167 -6.26 17.31 3.96
C LEU A 167 -7.24 17.40 5.13
N HIS A 168 -6.84 16.92 6.31
CA HIS A 168 -7.67 16.96 7.52
C HIS A 168 -8.07 18.38 7.90
N ARG A 169 -7.18 19.36 7.68
CA ARG A 169 -7.42 20.79 7.96
C ARG A 169 -8.49 21.38 7.04
N ILE A 170 -8.50 21.00 5.76
CA ILE A 170 -9.51 21.46 4.78
C ILE A 170 -10.78 20.60 4.80
N GLY A 171 -10.90 19.67 5.76
CA GLY A 171 -12.09 18.86 5.98
C GLY A 171 -12.17 17.60 5.14
N ILE A 172 -11.06 17.12 4.58
CA ILE A 172 -10.97 15.86 3.83
C ILE A 172 -10.38 14.77 4.73
N THR A 173 -11.00 13.60 4.75
CA THR A 173 -10.44 12.36 5.31
C THR A 173 -10.35 11.30 4.22
N VAL A 174 -9.25 10.57 4.15
CA VAL A 174 -8.94 9.67 3.03
C VAL A 174 -9.82 8.42 3.05
N GLY A 175 -10.05 7.84 4.23
CA GLY A 175 -10.88 6.63 4.35
C GLY A 175 -10.12 5.38 3.94
N ASP A 176 -9.94 5.15 2.64
CA ASP A 176 -9.18 4.01 2.12
C ASP A 176 -7.70 4.33 1.89
N LEU A 177 -7.01 4.66 2.98
CA LEU A 177 -5.55 4.88 2.97
C LEU A 177 -4.81 3.54 2.89
N SER A 178 -4.64 3.04 1.66
CA SER A 178 -3.97 1.77 1.37
C SER A 178 -2.84 1.98 0.35
N PRO A 179 -1.85 1.06 0.26
CA PRO A 179 -0.70 1.21 -0.61
C PRO A 179 -1.07 1.12 -2.10
N LYS A 180 -2.30 0.69 -2.42
CA LYS A 180 -2.85 0.69 -3.78
C LYS A 180 -3.33 2.07 -4.21
N ASN A 181 -3.79 2.89 -3.27
CA ASN A 181 -4.28 4.25 -3.53
C ASN A 181 -3.18 5.32 -3.33
N LEU A 182 -1.94 4.88 -3.11
CA LEU A 182 -0.79 5.74 -2.86
C LEU A 182 0.29 5.48 -3.89
N LEU A 183 0.62 6.51 -4.67
CA LEU A 183 1.76 6.52 -5.57
C LEU A 183 2.91 7.26 -4.91
N PHE A 184 4.14 6.90 -5.25
CA PHE A 184 5.33 7.61 -4.77
C PHE A 184 6.28 7.96 -5.91
N THR A 185 7.13 8.94 -5.65
CA THR A 185 8.34 9.20 -6.44
C THR A 185 9.47 9.60 -5.52
N THR A 186 10.70 9.46 -5.98
CA THR A 186 11.92 9.95 -5.32
C THR A 186 12.63 11.05 -6.12
N ASP A 187 12.19 11.29 -7.37
CA ASP A 187 12.78 12.26 -8.29
C ASP A 187 11.69 13.24 -8.78
N PRO A 188 11.92 14.57 -8.70
CA PRO A 188 13.10 15.27 -8.19
C PRO A 188 13.25 15.23 -6.66
N LYS A 189 12.22 14.78 -5.95
CA LYS A 189 12.24 14.62 -4.50
C LYS A 189 11.25 13.54 -4.05
N PRO A 190 11.46 12.91 -2.88
CA PRO A 190 10.49 12.04 -2.24
C PRO A 190 9.12 12.72 -2.02
N GLU A 191 8.07 12.19 -2.65
CA GLU A 191 6.69 12.63 -2.42
C GLU A 191 5.66 11.55 -2.78
N CYS A 192 4.47 11.68 -2.21
CA CYS A 192 3.29 10.87 -2.49
C CYS A 192 2.28 11.60 -3.39
N PHE A 193 1.49 10.80 -4.11
CA PHE A 193 0.29 11.24 -4.83
C PHE A 193 -0.85 10.26 -4.57
N LEU A 194 -1.99 10.78 -4.12
CA LEU A 194 -3.16 9.99 -3.77
C LEU A 194 -4.06 9.85 -4.98
N ILE A 195 -4.50 8.63 -5.26
CA ILE A 195 -5.53 8.34 -6.26
C ILE A 195 -6.83 7.91 -5.56
N ASP A 196 -7.88 7.70 -6.34
CA ASP A 196 -9.20 7.31 -5.82
C ASP A 196 -9.83 8.38 -4.91
N SER A 197 -9.63 9.66 -5.25
CA SER A 197 -10.01 10.78 -4.39
C SER A 197 -11.52 10.99 -4.24
N ASP A 198 -12.34 10.37 -5.10
CA ASP A 198 -13.80 10.33 -4.96
C ASP A 198 -14.27 9.40 -3.84
N ALA A 199 -13.45 8.43 -3.44
CA ALA A 199 -13.74 7.58 -2.27
C ALA A 199 -13.48 8.31 -0.94
N MET A 200 -12.74 9.43 -0.97
CA MET A 200 -12.49 10.25 0.20
C MET A 200 -13.79 10.89 0.71
N ARG A 201 -13.78 11.25 1.99
CA ARG A 201 -14.91 11.94 2.63
C ARG A 201 -14.59 13.42 2.77
N LEU A 202 -15.49 14.27 2.27
CA LEU A 202 -15.40 15.72 2.36
C LEU A 202 -16.43 16.24 3.36
N ARG A 203 -15.96 16.85 4.44
CA ARG A 203 -16.77 17.52 5.48
C ARG A 203 -17.91 16.63 6.02
N GLY A 204 -17.63 15.32 6.17
CA GLY A 204 -18.58 14.33 6.66
C GLY A 204 -19.34 13.56 5.57
N THR A 205 -19.29 14.02 4.32
CA THR A 205 -20.07 13.45 3.20
C THR A 205 -19.19 12.61 2.28
N SER A 206 -19.69 11.47 1.82
CA SER A 206 -19.01 10.57 0.90
C SER A 206 -19.80 10.40 -0.40
N VAL A 207 -19.11 10.27 -1.52
CA VAL A 207 -19.74 10.06 -2.85
C VAL A 207 -20.35 8.67 -2.97
N LEU A 208 -19.68 7.68 -2.39
CA LEU A 208 -20.11 6.29 -2.30
C LEU A 208 -19.98 5.79 -0.85
N PRO A 209 -20.65 4.68 -0.47
CA PRO A 209 -20.45 4.04 0.82
C PRO A 209 -18.97 3.72 1.09
N GLN A 210 -18.51 3.98 2.32
CA GLN A 210 -17.10 3.81 2.70
C GLN A 210 -16.66 2.35 2.67
N ALA A 211 -15.73 2.05 1.76
CA ALA A 211 -15.08 0.76 1.61
C ALA A 211 -13.66 0.78 2.20
N GLU A 212 -13.08 -0.40 2.39
CA GLU A 212 -11.68 -0.54 2.81
C GLU A 212 -11.00 -1.62 1.99
N THR A 213 -9.74 -1.38 1.67
CA THR A 213 -8.87 -2.37 1.07
C THR A 213 -8.72 -3.57 2.04
N PRO A 214 -8.84 -4.82 1.56
CA PRO A 214 -8.61 -6.01 2.39
C PRO A 214 -7.23 -5.99 3.06
N ASP A 215 -7.15 -6.41 4.32
CA ASP A 215 -5.97 -6.38 5.19
C ASP A 215 -5.51 -4.97 5.62
N TRP A 216 -6.32 -3.95 5.35
CA TRP A 216 -6.13 -2.56 5.76
C TRP A 216 -7.31 -2.02 6.59
N GLN A 217 -8.12 -2.91 7.16
CA GLN A 217 -9.28 -2.53 7.96
C GLN A 217 -8.86 -1.89 9.28
N ILE A 218 -9.64 -0.89 9.69
CA ILE A 218 -9.62 -0.36 11.05
C ILE A 218 -10.23 -1.36 12.07
N PRO A 219 -10.01 -1.16 13.38
CA PRO A 219 -10.67 -1.96 14.41
C PRO A 219 -12.19 -2.02 14.25
N ALA A 220 -12.75 -3.20 14.51
CA ALA A 220 -14.18 -3.44 14.32
C ALA A 220 -15.03 -2.49 15.20
N GLY A 221 -16.07 -1.91 14.61
CA GLY A 221 -16.97 -0.98 15.29
C GLY A 221 -16.53 0.49 15.22
N GLU A 222 -15.32 0.77 14.72
CA GLU A 222 -14.88 2.14 14.46
C GLU A 222 -15.51 2.71 13.18
N GLU A 223 -15.81 4.01 13.20
CA GLU A 223 -16.27 4.72 12.02
C GLU A 223 -15.14 4.91 10.99
N LYS A 224 -15.41 4.53 9.74
CA LYS A 224 -14.49 4.69 8.60
C LYS A 224 -14.41 6.15 8.15
N ALA A 225 -13.31 6.50 7.48
CA ALA A 225 -13.07 7.85 6.97
C ALA A 225 -13.25 8.92 8.04
N THR A 226 -12.55 8.72 9.14
CA THR A 226 -12.33 9.71 10.19
C THR A 226 -10.84 10.06 10.23
N ARG A 227 -10.51 11.17 10.89
CA ARG A 227 -9.10 11.55 11.09
C ARG A 227 -8.33 10.45 11.84
N ALA A 228 -8.97 9.82 12.82
CA ALA A 228 -8.38 8.75 13.61
C ALA A 228 -8.21 7.44 12.82
N SER A 229 -9.16 7.11 11.91
CA SER A 229 -9.01 5.95 11.03
C SER A 229 -7.87 6.13 10.03
N ASP A 230 -7.69 7.35 9.50
CA ASP A 230 -6.57 7.68 8.61
C ASP A 230 -5.22 7.53 9.34
N VAL A 231 -5.13 7.97 10.60
CA VAL A 231 -3.91 7.81 11.42
C VAL A 231 -3.60 6.34 11.68
N TYR A 232 -4.62 5.53 11.96
CA TYR A 232 -4.44 4.08 12.13
C TYR A 232 -3.81 3.47 10.87
N LYS A 233 -4.35 3.78 9.70
CA LYS A 233 -3.84 3.29 8.42
C LYS A 233 -2.46 3.85 8.06
N LEU A 234 -2.16 5.10 8.40
CA LEU A 234 -0.82 5.70 8.28
C LEU A 234 0.19 4.92 9.13
N SER A 235 -0.19 4.57 10.35
CA SER A 235 0.67 3.84 11.29
C SER A 235 0.91 2.41 10.81
N LEU A 236 -0.13 1.73 10.33
CA LEU A 236 -0.02 0.41 9.71
C LEU A 236 0.87 0.43 8.46
N LEU A 237 0.73 1.46 7.62
CA LEU A 237 1.59 1.66 6.45
C LEU A 237 3.05 1.85 6.86
N ALA A 238 3.32 2.68 7.86
CA ALA A 238 4.68 2.90 8.34
C ALA A 238 5.30 1.59 8.86
N VAL A 239 4.57 0.81 9.65
CA VAL A 239 5.02 -0.50 10.15
C VAL A 239 5.39 -1.42 8.99
N ARG A 240 4.48 -1.61 8.03
CA ARG A 240 4.67 -2.51 6.89
C ARG A 240 5.81 -2.06 5.97
N LEU A 241 5.93 -0.74 5.75
CA LEU A 241 6.99 -0.18 4.92
C LEU A 241 8.38 -0.47 5.49
N PHE A 242 8.56 -0.36 6.81
CA PHE A 242 9.84 -0.64 7.45
C PHE A 242 10.10 -2.11 7.72
N ALA A 243 9.05 -2.89 7.96
CA ALA A 243 9.15 -4.34 8.05
C ALA A 243 9.44 -5.01 6.68
N ARG A 244 9.23 -4.30 5.57
CA ARG A 244 9.30 -4.85 4.19
C ARG A 244 8.34 -6.02 3.99
N ASP A 245 7.17 -5.91 4.63
CA ASP A 245 6.18 -6.99 4.69
C ASP A 245 4.77 -6.45 4.47
N GLN A 246 3.97 -7.18 3.68
CA GLN A 246 2.62 -6.79 3.28
C GLN A 246 1.59 -6.86 4.43
N THR A 247 1.90 -7.59 5.50
CA THR A 247 0.91 -8.03 6.50
C THR A 247 1.27 -7.71 7.93
N VAL A 248 2.55 -7.54 8.25
CA VAL A 248 3.05 -7.26 9.61
C VAL A 248 2.34 -6.06 10.25
N THR A 249 2.04 -6.20 11.55
CA THR A 249 1.45 -5.16 12.40
C THR A 249 2.34 -4.79 13.58
N ASP A 250 3.47 -5.46 13.76
CA ASP A 250 4.41 -5.24 14.86
C ASP A 250 5.40 -4.09 14.54
N PRO A 251 5.51 -3.04 15.38
CA PRO A 251 6.34 -1.87 15.11
C PRO A 251 7.82 -2.05 15.44
N SER A 252 8.33 -3.27 15.61
CA SER A 252 9.73 -3.52 16.00
C SER A 252 10.75 -2.93 15.02
N ALA A 253 10.49 -3.03 13.71
CA ALA A 253 11.37 -2.46 12.68
C ALA A 253 11.48 -0.92 12.80
N LEU A 254 10.36 -0.24 13.08
CA LEU A 254 10.34 1.20 13.35
C LEU A 254 11.05 1.54 14.67
N THR A 255 10.84 0.73 15.71
CA THR A 255 11.47 0.92 17.02
C THR A 255 13.00 0.80 16.94
N ALA A 256 13.50 -0.16 16.16
CA ALA A 256 14.93 -0.36 15.92
C ALA A 256 15.56 0.80 15.13
N LEU A 257 14.80 1.40 14.22
CA LEU A 257 15.22 2.59 13.47
C LEU A 257 15.25 3.84 14.36
N SER A 258 14.17 4.05 15.13
CA SER A 258 13.99 5.22 15.99
C SER A 258 12.94 4.90 17.06
N PRO A 259 13.31 4.82 18.36
CA PRO A 259 12.35 4.54 19.42
C PRO A 259 11.12 5.47 19.41
N PRO A 260 11.26 6.80 19.19
CA PRO A 260 10.10 7.68 19.01
C PRO A 260 9.14 7.27 17.88
N LEU A 261 9.66 6.78 16.74
CA LEU A 261 8.80 6.28 15.65
C LEU A 261 8.10 4.97 16.05
N GLY A 262 8.77 4.11 16.81
CA GLY A 262 8.14 2.92 17.39
C GLY A 262 6.99 3.25 18.34
N ASP A 263 7.15 4.27 19.18
CA ASP A 263 6.11 4.74 20.08
C ASP A 263 4.93 5.38 19.34
N LEU A 264 5.20 6.18 18.30
CA LEU A 264 4.15 6.71 17.43
C LEU A 264 3.36 5.61 16.71
N ALA A 265 4.05 4.59 16.21
CA ALA A 265 3.39 3.45 15.57
C ALA A 265 2.46 2.72 16.54
N ARG A 266 2.92 2.48 17.78
CA ARG A 266 2.11 1.83 18.81
C ARG A 266 0.89 2.67 19.20
N ALA A 267 1.07 3.98 19.41
CA ALA A 267 -0.02 4.89 19.74
C ALA A 267 -1.01 5.04 18.57
N GLY A 268 -0.54 5.06 17.33
CA GLY A 268 -1.40 5.15 16.15
C GLY A 268 -2.17 3.88 15.84
N LEU A 269 -1.69 2.72 16.27
CA LEU A 269 -2.39 1.44 16.20
C LEU A 269 -3.28 1.17 17.45
N ASP A 270 -3.40 2.13 18.37
CA ASP A 270 -4.23 1.97 19.57
C ASP A 270 -5.72 1.75 19.19
N PRO A 271 -6.42 0.78 19.79
CA PRO A 271 -7.83 0.54 19.53
C PRO A 271 -8.73 1.72 19.93
N ASP A 272 -8.31 2.58 20.86
CA ASP A 272 -9.00 3.82 21.21
C ASP A 272 -8.62 4.93 20.22
N PRO A 273 -9.55 5.38 19.34
CA PRO A 273 -9.25 6.37 18.32
C PRO A 273 -8.78 7.72 18.89
N SER A 274 -9.14 8.04 20.15
CA SER A 274 -8.79 9.30 20.80
C SER A 274 -7.32 9.38 21.23
N ARG A 275 -6.63 8.24 21.33
CA ARG A 275 -5.22 8.14 21.74
C ARG A 275 -4.25 8.27 20.58
N ARG A 276 -4.74 8.21 19.34
CA ARG A 276 -3.91 8.19 18.15
C ARG A 276 -3.30 9.57 17.89
N PRO A 277 -2.01 9.66 17.54
CA PRO A 277 -1.31 10.93 17.34
C PRO A 277 -1.80 11.64 16.08
N THR A 278 -1.49 12.92 15.95
CA THR A 278 -1.82 13.65 14.71
C THR A 278 -0.87 13.26 13.56
N PRO A 279 -1.30 13.34 12.29
CA PRO A 279 -0.39 13.18 11.16
C PRO A 279 0.75 14.22 11.14
N ALA A 280 0.54 15.40 11.73
CA ALA A 280 1.58 16.42 11.84
C ALA A 280 2.76 15.95 12.72
N LEU A 281 2.47 15.28 13.84
CA LEU A 281 3.49 14.71 14.71
C LEU A 281 4.29 13.60 14.00
N TRP A 282 3.60 12.77 13.21
CA TRP A 282 4.27 11.80 12.33
C TRP A 282 5.23 12.49 11.35
N ALA A 283 4.78 13.54 10.66
CA ALA A 283 5.60 14.26 9.68
C ALA A 283 6.88 14.83 10.31
N GLU A 284 6.77 15.41 11.50
CA GLU A 284 7.92 15.95 12.25
C GLU A 284 8.94 14.86 12.60
N GLN A 285 8.50 13.76 13.22
CA GLN A 285 9.38 12.70 13.68
C GLN A 285 10.03 11.92 12.51
N LEU A 286 9.29 11.71 11.42
CA LEU A 286 9.82 11.10 10.20
C LEU A 286 10.87 11.98 9.54
N THR A 287 10.62 13.30 9.48
CA THR A 287 11.58 14.27 8.93
C THR A 287 12.86 14.31 9.78
N ALA A 288 12.72 14.36 11.12
CA ALA A 288 13.85 14.33 12.03
C ALA A 288 14.69 13.06 11.87
N SER A 289 14.03 11.88 11.83
CA SER A 289 14.71 10.59 11.65
C SER A 289 15.40 10.47 10.28
N SER A 290 14.90 11.17 9.25
CA SER A 290 15.49 11.13 7.91
C SER A 290 16.89 11.76 7.86
N ALA A 291 17.20 12.68 8.79
CA ALA A 291 18.45 13.43 8.79
C ALA A 291 19.69 12.54 8.93
N THR A 292 19.57 11.43 9.65
CA THR A 292 20.65 10.46 9.92
C THR A 292 20.49 9.14 9.16
N ALA A 293 19.41 8.99 8.39
CA ALA A 293 19.09 7.75 7.68
C ALA A 293 20.00 7.51 6.47
N SER A 294 20.20 6.24 6.12
CA SER A 294 21.01 5.87 4.96
C SER A 294 20.42 6.42 3.65
N THR A 295 21.26 7.11 2.88
CA THR A 295 20.95 7.58 1.52
C THR A 295 21.28 6.54 0.45
N THR A 296 21.92 5.44 0.82
CA THR A 296 22.30 4.39 -0.13
C THR A 296 21.08 3.53 -0.44
N PRO A 297 20.66 3.38 -1.70
CA PRO A 297 19.60 2.46 -2.07
C PRO A 297 19.96 1.03 -1.62
N ALA A 298 18.99 0.35 -1.00
CA ALA A 298 19.20 -1.04 -0.60
C ALA A 298 19.46 -1.88 -1.85
N THR A 299 20.63 -2.51 -1.93
CA THR A 299 21.00 -3.35 -3.06
C THR A 299 20.54 -4.78 -2.79
N ALA A 300 20.09 -5.48 -3.83
CA ALA A 300 19.94 -6.93 -3.73
C ALA A 300 21.27 -7.52 -3.24
N PRO A 301 21.28 -8.41 -2.22
CA PRO A 301 22.52 -9.03 -1.79
C PRO A 301 23.15 -9.67 -3.02
N THR A 302 24.38 -9.24 -3.34
CA THR A 302 25.17 -9.95 -4.35
C THR A 302 25.22 -11.39 -3.87
N ARG A 303 24.61 -12.29 -4.62
CA ARG A 303 24.80 -13.72 -4.43
C ARG A 303 26.30 -13.92 -4.61
N ARG A 304 27.07 -13.87 -3.52
CA ARG A 304 28.41 -14.43 -3.47
C ARG A 304 28.17 -15.88 -3.82
N LEU A 305 28.38 -16.22 -5.08
CA LEU A 305 28.68 -17.57 -5.47
C LEU A 305 29.79 -17.95 -4.49
N LYS A 306 29.48 -18.81 -3.52
CA LYS A 306 30.53 -19.50 -2.79
C LYS A 306 31.39 -20.06 -3.89
N ALA A 307 32.61 -19.52 -4.03
CA ALA A 307 33.61 -20.11 -4.90
C ALA A 307 33.60 -21.58 -4.52
N VAL A 308 33.20 -22.43 -5.46
CA VAL A 308 33.31 -23.86 -5.32
C VAL A 308 34.81 -24.06 -5.07
N ARG A 309 35.19 -24.31 -3.82
CA ARG A 309 36.52 -24.81 -3.52
C ARG A 309 36.59 -26.12 -4.28
N THR A 310 37.34 -26.11 -5.37
CA THR A 310 37.85 -27.31 -6.01
C THR A 310 38.39 -28.20 -4.89
N PRO A 311 37.97 -29.48 -4.79
CA PRO A 311 38.55 -30.38 -3.82
C PRO A 311 40.06 -30.43 -4.05
N ALA A 312 40.83 -30.12 -3.01
CA ALA A 312 42.26 -30.34 -3.02
C ALA A 312 42.53 -31.80 -3.39
N ALA A 313 43.39 -32.01 -4.39
CA ALA A 313 43.89 -33.33 -4.75
C ALA A 313 44.45 -34.00 -3.49
N SER A 314 43.90 -35.16 -3.14
CA SER A 314 44.46 -35.98 -2.07
C SER A 314 45.80 -36.58 -2.52
N PRO A 315 46.76 -36.80 -1.61
CA PRO A 315 48.13 -37.16 -1.96
C PRO A 315 48.19 -38.58 -2.55
N GLY A 316 48.98 -38.74 -3.62
CA GLY A 316 49.15 -40.01 -4.30
C GLY A 316 49.72 -41.12 -3.39
N PRO A 317 49.33 -42.40 -3.58
CA PRO A 317 49.89 -43.50 -2.81
C PRO A 317 51.29 -43.88 -3.33
N ARG A 318 52.20 -44.09 -2.37
CA ARG A 318 53.53 -44.69 -2.55
C ARG A 318 53.45 -46.01 -3.32
N THR A 319 54.39 -46.17 -4.25
CA THR A 319 54.70 -47.41 -4.98
C THR A 319 55.29 -48.46 -4.04
N VAL A 320 54.57 -49.57 -3.86
CA VAL A 320 55.16 -50.87 -3.49
C VAL A 320 54.48 -51.96 -4.32
N ARG A 321 55.30 -52.74 -5.02
CA ARG A 321 54.94 -53.79 -5.97
C ARG A 321 54.55 -55.08 -5.24
N PRO A 322 53.54 -55.82 -5.72
CA PRO A 322 53.51 -57.27 -5.56
C PRO A 322 53.37 -58.01 -6.91
N PRO A 323 53.82 -59.29 -6.99
CA PRO A 323 53.80 -60.08 -8.22
C PRO A 323 52.53 -60.93 -8.36
N GLY A 324 52.17 -61.24 -9.61
CA GLY A 324 51.48 -62.47 -10.00
C GLY A 324 49.95 -62.44 -10.03
N ASN A 325 49.37 -62.43 -11.24
CA ASN A 325 48.04 -62.99 -11.48
C ASN A 325 48.17 -64.50 -11.74
N PRO A 326 47.12 -65.28 -11.44
CA PRO A 326 46.36 -65.83 -12.57
C PRO A 326 44.83 -65.85 -12.38
N ALA A 327 44.16 -65.45 -13.47
CA ALA A 327 43.00 -66.08 -14.14
C ALA A 327 41.64 -66.33 -13.43
N PRO A 328 40.54 -66.43 -14.24
CA PRO A 328 39.23 -65.91 -13.90
C PRO A 328 38.13 -66.98 -13.77
N THR A 329 37.08 -66.68 -13.02
CA THR A 329 35.72 -67.26 -13.10
C THR A 329 34.81 -66.23 -12.41
N GLY A 330 33.60 -65.86 -12.82
CA GLY A 330 32.54 -66.50 -13.58
C GLY A 330 31.24 -66.17 -12.84
N GLY A 331 30.15 -65.81 -13.53
CA GLY A 331 28.79 -65.90 -12.96
C GLY A 331 28.02 -64.59 -12.70
N SER A 332 27.18 -64.22 -13.68
CA SER A 332 25.72 -64.14 -13.58
C SER A 332 25.00 -63.45 -12.41
N ARG A 333 24.44 -62.27 -12.72
CA ARG A 333 22.98 -61.90 -12.66
C ARG A 333 22.29 -61.75 -11.27
N PRO A 334 21.06 -61.19 -11.20
CA PRO A 334 20.80 -59.87 -10.61
C PRO A 334 19.87 -59.91 -9.39
N GLY A 335 19.80 -58.82 -8.60
CA GLY A 335 18.71 -58.70 -7.63
C GLY A 335 18.76 -57.52 -6.67
N ALA A 336 17.62 -56.85 -6.59
CA ALA A 336 17.06 -56.18 -5.40
C ALA A 336 17.65 -54.82 -4.93
N LYS A 337 16.81 -53.79 -5.09
CA LYS A 337 16.64 -52.63 -4.19
C LYS A 337 15.80 -53.04 -2.95
N PRO A 338 15.57 -52.19 -1.91
CA PRO A 338 16.24 -50.98 -1.37
C PRO A 338 16.35 -51.15 0.19
N PRO A 339 16.12 -50.16 1.10
CA PRO A 339 16.37 -48.70 1.17
C PRO A 339 17.23 -48.31 2.40
N GLY A 340 17.78 -47.09 2.47
CA GLY A 340 18.31 -46.62 3.77
C GLY A 340 19.14 -45.34 3.82
N LYS A 341 18.45 -44.22 4.04
CA LYS A 341 18.83 -43.07 4.89
C LYS A 341 20.12 -42.27 4.59
N ALA A 342 19.84 -41.05 4.13
CA ALA A 342 20.09 -39.78 4.83
C ALA A 342 21.41 -39.01 4.64
N ALA A 343 21.18 -37.69 4.54
CA ALA A 343 22.03 -36.54 4.84
C ALA A 343 23.00 -36.04 3.76
N GLY A 344 22.78 -34.81 3.29
CA GLY A 344 23.80 -34.05 2.56
C GLY A 344 23.36 -32.90 1.65
N ILE A 345 22.65 -31.91 2.18
CA ILE A 345 22.84 -30.44 1.98
C ILE A 345 23.08 -29.89 0.54
N ALA A 346 22.06 -29.15 0.09
CA ALA A 346 22.06 -27.78 -0.47
C ALA A 346 22.14 -27.43 -1.98
N ALA A 347 21.28 -26.43 -2.26
CA ALA A 347 21.32 -25.37 -3.27
C ALA A 347 20.88 -25.80 -4.69
N VAL A 348 19.94 -25.12 -5.37
CA VAL A 348 19.77 -23.68 -5.52
C VAL A 348 18.29 -23.36 -5.76
N ALA A 349 17.77 -22.40 -4.99
CA ALA A 349 16.54 -21.67 -5.30
C ALA A 349 16.84 -20.61 -6.37
N VAL A 350 15.94 -20.45 -7.36
CA VAL A 350 15.74 -19.18 -8.07
C VAL A 350 14.27 -19.00 -8.40
N ALA A 351 13.78 -17.84 -7.93
CA ALA A 351 12.68 -17.01 -8.41
C ALA A 351 11.27 -17.62 -8.46
N ALA A 352 10.58 -17.34 -7.36
CA ALA A 352 9.20 -16.92 -7.33
C ALA A 352 8.74 -16.28 -8.66
N VAL A 353 7.79 -16.97 -9.30
CA VAL A 353 6.90 -16.44 -10.31
C VAL A 353 6.14 -15.27 -9.67
N ALA A 354 6.66 -14.05 -9.82
CA ALA A 354 5.82 -12.86 -9.92
C ALA A 354 4.93 -13.01 -11.17
N LEU A 355 3.75 -12.39 -11.16
CA LEU A 355 2.80 -12.27 -12.30
C LEU A 355 1.65 -13.30 -12.42
N ILE A 356 1.03 -13.75 -11.32
CA ILE A 356 -0.30 -14.35 -11.48
C ILE A 356 -1.33 -13.56 -10.67
N VAL A 357 -2.01 -12.69 -11.42
CA VAL A 357 -3.24 -11.92 -11.13
C VAL A 357 -3.12 -10.59 -10.40
N LEU A 358 -2.55 -9.59 -11.08
CA LEU A 358 -3.07 -8.22 -11.03
C LEU A 358 -3.08 -7.69 -12.48
N ALA A 359 -4.26 -7.76 -13.10
CA ALA A 359 -4.64 -7.25 -14.42
C ALA A 359 -3.86 -7.84 -15.63
N LEU A 360 -4.38 -8.90 -16.25
CA LEU A 360 -4.00 -9.24 -17.63
C LEU A 360 -4.67 -8.23 -18.57
N VAL A 361 -3.82 -7.38 -19.12
CA VAL A 361 -4.06 -6.28 -20.06
C VAL A 361 -3.88 -6.80 -21.49
N ASN A 362 -4.78 -6.35 -22.38
CA ASN A 362 -4.62 -6.27 -23.84
C ASN A 362 -3.31 -5.57 -24.23
N ASP A 363 -2.61 -5.97 -25.29
CA ASP A 363 -2.91 -5.47 -26.65
C ASP A 363 -1.84 -5.95 -27.65
N HIS A 364 -2.27 -6.07 -28.91
CA HIS A 364 -1.43 -6.31 -30.07
C HIS A 364 -1.11 -4.96 -30.74
N ASP A 365 0.17 -4.72 -30.98
CA ASP A 365 0.71 -3.48 -31.53
C ASP A 365 0.46 -3.36 -33.05
N SER A 366 0.07 -2.16 -33.51
CA SER A 366 0.17 -1.73 -34.91
C SER A 366 0.91 -0.41 -34.94
N SER A 367 2.16 -0.49 -35.35
CA SER A 367 3.09 0.61 -35.53
C SER A 367 2.63 1.56 -36.63
N ASP A 368 2.78 2.87 -36.41
CA ASP A 368 3.11 3.76 -37.53
C ASP A 368 4.00 4.94 -37.10
N THR A 369 5.10 5.04 -37.83
CA THR A 369 6.17 6.03 -37.82
C THR A 369 5.78 7.31 -38.55
N ASN A 370 6.08 8.49 -37.99
CA ASN A 370 6.59 9.64 -38.75
C ASN A 370 7.14 10.73 -37.79
N THR A 371 8.47 10.96 -37.71
CA THR A 371 9.37 11.81 -38.51
C THR A 371 9.15 13.33 -38.42
N ASN A 372 10.19 14.01 -37.89
CA ASN A 372 10.69 15.37 -38.14
C ASN A 372 9.76 16.59 -38.02
N SER A 373 10.20 17.56 -37.20
CA SER A 373 10.76 18.81 -37.73
C SER A 373 11.52 19.61 -36.66
N SER A 374 12.70 20.06 -37.07
CA SER A 374 13.70 20.88 -36.41
C SER A 374 13.59 22.35 -36.79
N SER A 375 13.89 23.27 -35.87
CA SER A 375 14.54 24.60 -36.09
C SER A 375 14.66 25.30 -34.72
N SER A 376 15.78 25.74 -34.15
CA SER A 376 17.10 26.29 -34.55
C SER A 376 17.20 27.82 -34.52
N TYR A 377 18.11 28.31 -33.65
CA TYR A 377 18.78 29.64 -33.57
C TYR A 377 17.95 30.83 -33.00
N SER A 378 18.48 31.77 -32.21
CA SER A 378 19.84 32.33 -32.10
C SER A 378 20.18 32.85 -30.70
N SER A 379 21.48 32.81 -30.43
CA SER A 379 22.26 33.44 -29.36
C SER A 379 22.52 34.94 -29.58
N SER A 380 22.61 35.71 -28.49
CA SER A 380 23.53 36.86 -28.40
C SER A 380 23.97 37.08 -26.95
N ALA A 381 25.24 37.47 -26.80
CA ALA A 381 26.02 37.49 -25.58
C ALA A 381 26.27 38.92 -25.07
N GLY A 382 26.61 39.01 -23.79
CA GLY A 382 27.64 39.95 -23.32
C GLY A 382 27.18 41.06 -22.37
N GLY A 383 27.81 41.10 -21.19
CA GLY A 383 28.03 42.35 -20.43
C GLY A 383 27.75 42.28 -18.94
N TYR A 384 28.72 41.81 -18.15
CA TYR A 384 28.90 42.25 -16.74
C TYR A 384 29.39 43.71 -16.75
N PRO A 385 29.10 44.52 -15.70
CA PRO A 385 30.14 44.68 -14.68
C PRO A 385 29.66 44.91 -13.23
N THR A 386 30.45 44.36 -12.31
CA THR A 386 30.92 44.89 -11.00
C THR A 386 29.92 45.35 -9.93
N ASP A 387 29.88 44.54 -8.88
CA ASP A 387 29.61 44.89 -7.47
C ASP A 387 30.71 45.84 -6.92
N PRO A 388 30.35 46.81 -6.06
CA PRO A 388 30.98 46.79 -4.74
C PRO A 388 30.03 47.14 -3.57
N TYR A 389 30.04 46.26 -2.57
CA TYR A 389 30.00 46.51 -1.12
C TYR A 389 29.46 47.86 -0.64
N THR A 390 28.36 47.85 0.10
CA THR A 390 28.36 48.00 1.59
C THR A 390 26.94 47.91 2.15
N ARG A 391 26.72 46.92 3.03
CA ARG A 391 25.54 46.86 3.90
C ARG A 391 25.72 47.84 5.07
N PRO A 392 24.76 48.74 5.35
CA PRO A 392 24.67 49.34 6.66
C PRO A 392 23.95 48.37 7.60
N TYR A 393 24.64 47.95 8.66
CA TYR A 393 24.00 47.54 9.90
C TYR A 393 23.18 48.73 10.42
N SER A 394 21.88 48.54 10.62
CA SER A 394 21.09 49.43 11.45
C SER A 394 20.38 48.58 12.51
N SER A 395 21.13 48.32 13.56
CA SER A 395 20.60 48.17 14.91
C SER A 395 20.00 49.51 15.32
N SER A 396 18.71 49.56 15.59
CA SER A 396 18.10 50.69 16.30
C SER A 396 17.29 50.18 17.49
N PRO A 397 17.31 50.91 18.62
CA PRO A 397 17.12 50.37 19.95
C PRO A 397 15.67 50.50 20.45
N ASN A 398 15.33 49.61 21.38
CA ASN A 398 14.20 49.74 22.31
C ASN A 398 14.19 51.13 22.96
N PRO A 399 12.98 51.62 23.28
CA PRO A 399 12.81 52.06 24.66
C PRO A 399 11.47 51.65 25.30
N PHE A 400 11.58 51.40 26.62
CA PHE A 400 10.55 51.36 27.68
C PHE A 400 9.88 50.02 28.05
N PRO A 401 9.57 49.80 29.35
CA PRO A 401 10.42 50.03 30.53
C PRO A 401 10.48 48.78 31.45
N THR A 402 11.65 48.52 32.03
CA THR A 402 11.85 47.52 33.08
C THR A 402 11.32 48.08 34.40
N THR A 403 10.17 47.58 34.86
CA THR A 403 9.76 47.71 36.27
C THR A 403 10.04 46.40 36.98
N TYR A 404 11.02 46.43 37.87
CA TYR A 404 11.31 45.34 38.80
C TYR A 404 10.14 45.22 39.79
N SER A 405 9.34 44.15 39.67
CA SER A 405 8.42 43.75 40.74
C SER A 405 9.12 42.73 41.62
N VAL A 406 9.46 43.20 42.82
CA VAL A 406 9.95 42.40 43.94
C VAL A 406 8.88 41.38 44.33
N ALA A 407 9.30 40.12 44.50
CA ALA A 407 8.46 39.05 45.04
C ALA A 407 7.99 39.41 46.46
N PRO A 408 6.67 39.34 46.78
CA PRO A 408 6.24 39.43 48.16
C PRO A 408 6.51 38.11 48.90
N ALA A 409 7.05 38.26 50.10
CA ALA A 409 7.26 37.23 51.11
C ALA A 409 5.93 36.58 51.58
N PRO A 410 5.98 35.38 52.19
CA PRO A 410 4.80 34.56 52.40
C PRO A 410 3.90 35.13 53.51
N THR A 411 2.63 35.37 53.19
CA THR A 411 1.60 35.64 54.18
C THR A 411 1.15 34.33 54.82
N THR A 412 1.38 34.23 56.12
CA THR A 412 0.84 33.22 57.02
C THR A 412 -0.68 33.24 56.97
N TYR A 413 -1.29 32.23 56.35
CA TYR A 413 -2.72 31.98 56.51
C TYR A 413 -2.94 31.09 57.73
N SER A 414 -3.55 31.69 58.75
CA SER A 414 -4.04 31.02 59.95
C SER A 414 -5.22 30.10 59.58
N PRO A 415 -5.29 28.84 60.02
CA PRO A 415 -6.40 27.96 59.69
C PRO A 415 -7.67 28.41 60.43
N ASN A 416 -8.67 28.87 59.68
CA ASN A 416 -10.01 29.07 60.21
C ASN A 416 -10.69 27.70 60.47
N PRO A 417 -11.48 27.57 61.55
CA PRO A 417 -11.98 26.28 62.03
C PRO A 417 -13.02 25.66 61.09
N PHE A 418 -12.94 24.34 60.97
CA PHE A 418 -13.82 23.48 60.17
C PHE A 418 -15.32 23.71 60.46
N PRO A 419 -16.17 23.95 59.44
CA PRO A 419 -17.59 23.69 59.56
C PRO A 419 -17.84 22.17 59.48
N THR A 420 -18.08 21.55 60.62
CA THR A 420 -18.60 20.18 60.74
C THR A 420 -20.07 20.14 60.33
N THR A 421 -20.32 19.92 59.04
CA THR A 421 -21.54 19.24 58.54
C THR A 421 -21.33 18.82 57.09
N TYR A 422 -20.76 17.63 56.89
CA TYR A 422 -20.80 16.96 55.59
C TYR A 422 -22.18 16.31 55.43
N SER A 423 -23.04 16.90 54.60
CA SER A 423 -24.22 16.18 54.09
C SER A 423 -23.77 15.33 52.89
N PRO A 424 -23.85 13.99 52.96
CA PRO A 424 -23.56 13.15 51.81
C PRO A 424 -24.58 13.41 50.69
N PRO A 425 -24.18 13.30 49.41
CA PRO A 425 -25.11 13.41 48.29
C PRO A 425 -26.20 12.32 48.38
N PRO A 426 -27.43 12.59 47.91
CA PRO A 426 -28.50 11.60 47.93
C PRO A 426 -28.10 10.36 47.15
N VAL A 427 -28.28 9.20 47.80
CA VAL A 427 -28.05 7.88 47.21
C VAL A 427 -28.99 7.69 46.01
N PRO A 428 -28.49 7.31 44.81
CA PRO A 428 -29.35 6.99 43.68
C PRO A 428 -30.25 5.79 44.03
N THR A 429 -31.56 6.01 44.12
CA THR A 429 -32.57 5.01 44.50
C THR A 429 -33.02 4.08 43.37
N THR A 430 -32.18 3.86 42.35
CA THR A 430 -32.43 2.81 41.34
C THR A 430 -31.16 1.99 41.14
N TYR A 431 -31.13 0.80 41.75
CA TYR A 431 -30.14 -0.22 41.47
C TYR A 431 -30.40 -0.74 40.04
N GLN A 432 -29.75 -0.15 39.03
CA GLN A 432 -29.71 -0.77 37.71
C GLN A 432 -28.77 -1.97 37.79
N PRO A 433 -29.21 -3.19 37.41
CA PRO A 433 -28.31 -4.32 37.28
C PRO A 433 -27.16 -3.93 36.34
N ALA A 434 -25.93 -4.32 36.67
CA ALA A 434 -24.81 -4.15 35.77
C ALA A 434 -25.17 -4.71 34.39
N PRO A 435 -24.87 -3.99 33.29
CA PRO A 435 -25.11 -4.51 31.95
C PRO A 435 -24.45 -5.89 31.83
N PRO A 436 -25.10 -6.85 31.15
CA PRO A 436 -24.52 -8.18 30.98
C PRO A 436 -23.13 -8.05 30.35
N PRO A 437 -22.18 -8.93 30.72
CA PRO A 437 -20.86 -8.91 30.10
C PRO A 437 -21.01 -8.95 28.58
N PRO A 438 -20.16 -8.24 27.83
CA PRO A 438 -20.21 -8.26 26.37
C PRO A 438 -20.15 -9.71 25.90
N PRO A 439 -20.88 -10.07 24.84
CA PRO A 439 -20.81 -11.42 24.30
C PRO A 439 -19.34 -11.76 24.00
N PRO A 440 -18.92 -13.02 24.19
CA PRO A 440 -17.57 -13.43 23.85
C PRO A 440 -17.28 -13.07 22.39
N PRO A 441 -16.05 -12.68 22.06
CA PRO A 441 -15.71 -12.29 20.69
C PRO A 441 -16.06 -13.43 19.72
N PRO A 442 -16.58 -13.10 18.53
CA PRO A 442 -16.89 -14.12 17.53
C PRO A 442 -15.65 -14.96 17.24
N LYS A 443 -15.80 -16.28 17.27
CA LYS A 443 -14.72 -17.20 16.91
C LYS A 443 -14.57 -17.18 15.40
N TYR A 444 -13.33 -17.00 14.94
CA TYR A 444 -12.97 -17.07 13.53
C TYR A 444 -12.09 -18.29 13.30
N TYR A 445 -12.52 -19.12 12.36
CA TYR A 445 -11.79 -20.29 11.91
C TYR A 445 -11.27 -20.02 10.52
N TYR A 446 -9.95 -19.89 10.41
CA TYR A 446 -9.27 -19.58 9.16
C TYR A 446 -8.79 -20.85 8.47
N GLY A 447 -8.95 -20.88 7.16
CA GLY A 447 -8.43 -21.94 6.29
C GLY A 447 -7.70 -21.37 5.08
N ALA A 448 -6.85 -22.19 4.48
CA ALA A 448 -6.13 -21.83 3.26
C ALA A 448 -5.82 -23.05 2.40
N ILE A 449 -5.65 -22.84 1.09
CA ILE A 449 -5.18 -23.85 0.14
C ILE A 449 -3.99 -23.29 -0.63
N ALA A 450 -2.87 -24.00 -0.55
CA ALA A 450 -1.69 -23.75 -1.35
C ALA A 450 -1.54 -24.80 -2.45
N VAL A 451 -1.09 -24.39 -3.64
CA VAL A 451 -0.90 -25.28 -4.79
C VAL A 451 0.44 -24.98 -5.47
N ALA A 452 1.16 -26.02 -5.88
CA ALA A 452 2.37 -25.95 -6.68
C ALA A 452 2.06 -26.06 -8.17
N ASN A 453 3.03 -25.71 -9.03
CA ASN A 453 2.86 -25.74 -10.49
C ASN A 453 2.48 -27.13 -11.05
N ASP A 454 2.85 -28.21 -10.35
CA ASP A 454 2.52 -29.60 -10.72
C ASP A 454 1.15 -30.07 -10.19
N GLY A 455 0.40 -29.21 -9.50
CA GLY A 455 -0.92 -29.51 -8.94
C GLY A 455 -0.88 -30.11 -7.53
N THR A 456 0.31 -30.34 -6.96
CA THR A 456 0.47 -30.69 -5.54
C THR A 456 -0.16 -29.60 -4.69
N ASN A 457 -1.00 -29.97 -3.71
CA ASN A 457 -1.68 -28.99 -2.88
C ASN A 457 -1.58 -29.32 -1.38
N GLY A 458 -1.57 -28.26 -0.57
CA GLY A 458 -1.64 -28.30 0.87
C GLY A 458 -2.84 -27.52 1.38
N ARG A 459 -3.58 -28.11 2.30
CA ARG A 459 -4.82 -27.56 2.85
C ARG A 459 -4.67 -27.35 4.35
N SER A 460 -5.30 -26.30 4.86
CA SER A 460 -5.39 -26.01 6.28
C SER A 460 -6.76 -25.43 6.60
N TRP A 461 -7.26 -25.71 7.80
CA TRP A 461 -8.56 -25.25 8.30
C TRP A 461 -8.52 -25.18 9.83
N ASP A 462 -9.42 -24.37 10.39
CA ASP A 462 -9.60 -24.16 11.84
C ASP A 462 -8.40 -23.56 12.57
N TYR A 463 -7.62 -22.74 11.88
CA TYR A 463 -6.55 -21.97 12.49
C TYR A 463 -7.10 -20.70 13.15
N PRO A 464 -6.45 -20.22 14.23
CA PRO A 464 -6.87 -19.02 14.95
C PRO A 464 -6.55 -17.71 14.20
N SER A 465 -5.75 -17.77 13.13
CA SER A 465 -5.45 -16.61 12.29
C SER A 465 -5.26 -17.02 10.82
N ALA A 466 -5.47 -16.06 9.92
CA ALA A 466 -5.21 -16.23 8.50
C ALA A 466 -3.74 -16.58 8.22
N SER A 467 -2.78 -15.94 8.90
CA SER A 467 -1.35 -16.22 8.73
C SER A 467 -0.98 -17.64 9.13
N ALA A 468 -1.50 -18.14 10.26
CA ALA A 468 -1.26 -19.51 10.70
C ALA A 468 -1.90 -20.51 9.73
N ALA A 469 -3.09 -20.23 9.21
CA ALA A 469 -3.73 -21.03 8.17
C ALA A 469 -2.87 -21.08 6.89
N GLN A 470 -2.43 -19.91 6.40
CA GLN A 470 -1.62 -19.80 5.19
C GLN A 470 -0.27 -20.52 5.34
N GLN A 471 0.40 -20.32 6.46
CA GLN A 471 1.66 -20.99 6.77
C GLN A 471 1.47 -22.52 6.85
N ALA A 472 0.40 -22.98 7.50
CA ALA A 472 0.08 -24.40 7.56
C ALA A 472 -0.25 -25.00 6.18
N ALA A 473 -0.99 -24.29 5.33
CA ALA A 473 -1.27 -24.74 3.96
C ALA A 473 0.01 -24.85 3.13
N MET A 474 0.93 -23.88 3.27
CA MET A 474 2.25 -23.91 2.63
C MET A 474 3.10 -25.08 3.13
N ASN A 475 3.13 -25.30 4.45
CA ASN A 475 3.83 -26.43 5.07
C ASN A 475 3.26 -27.78 4.62
N ASN A 476 1.94 -27.91 4.54
CA ASN A 476 1.26 -29.13 4.12
C ASN A 476 1.44 -29.42 2.62
N CYS A 477 1.61 -28.38 1.81
CA CYS A 477 1.86 -28.52 0.38
C CYS A 477 3.27 -29.08 0.11
N ASN A 478 4.24 -28.71 0.97
CA ASN A 478 5.59 -29.30 1.07
C ASN A 478 6.29 -29.53 -0.28
N ARG A 479 6.10 -28.61 -1.23
CA ARG A 479 6.66 -28.68 -2.58
C ARG A 479 7.24 -27.32 -2.97
N ALA A 480 8.33 -27.34 -3.72
CA ALA A 480 8.90 -26.11 -4.26
C ALA A 480 7.88 -25.45 -5.19
N GLY A 481 7.65 -24.14 -5.00
CA GLY A 481 6.69 -23.38 -5.80
C GLY A 481 5.24 -23.51 -5.36
N CYS A 482 4.94 -24.14 -4.21
CA CYS A 482 3.63 -23.99 -3.57
C CYS A 482 3.31 -22.51 -3.34
N LYS A 483 2.07 -22.12 -3.58
CA LYS A 483 1.55 -20.78 -3.32
C LYS A 483 0.14 -20.87 -2.79
N VAL A 484 -0.18 -20.08 -1.77
CA VAL A 484 -1.57 -19.95 -1.31
C VAL A 484 -2.39 -19.29 -2.41
N LEU A 485 -3.41 -19.99 -2.92
CA LEU A 485 -4.32 -19.47 -3.94
C LEU A 485 -5.65 -19.01 -3.34
N VAL A 486 -6.01 -19.50 -2.16
CA VAL A 486 -7.19 -19.06 -1.44
C VAL A 486 -6.96 -19.15 0.06
N GLY A 487 -7.35 -18.09 0.78
CA GLY A 487 -7.59 -18.09 2.22
C GLY A 487 -9.04 -17.75 2.50
N PHE A 488 -9.63 -18.30 3.54
CA PHE A 488 -11.06 -18.15 3.83
C PHE A 488 -11.33 -18.25 5.33
N VAL A 489 -12.47 -17.73 5.78
CA VAL A 489 -12.84 -17.67 7.21
C VAL A 489 -14.30 -18.07 7.37
N ASN A 490 -14.57 -18.95 8.35
CA ASN A 490 -15.91 -19.48 8.65
C ASN A 490 -16.68 -19.95 7.39
N SER A 491 -15.97 -20.53 6.42
CA SER A 491 -16.49 -20.84 5.08
C SER A 491 -15.66 -21.93 4.39
N CYS A 492 -15.92 -22.20 3.12
CA CYS A 492 -15.17 -23.14 2.31
C CYS A 492 -14.29 -22.42 1.27
N GLY A 493 -13.12 -23.00 1.02
CA GLY A 493 -12.26 -22.65 -0.10
C GLY A 493 -12.06 -23.83 -1.04
N ALA A 494 -11.90 -23.55 -2.33
CA ALA A 494 -11.53 -24.54 -3.34
C ALA A 494 -10.49 -23.98 -4.29
N VAL A 495 -9.82 -24.86 -5.05
CA VAL A 495 -8.93 -24.49 -6.15
C VAL A 495 -9.35 -25.26 -7.39
N ALA A 496 -9.37 -24.59 -8.53
CA ALA A 496 -9.57 -25.17 -9.84
C ALA A 496 -8.37 -25.02 -10.74
N TYR A 497 -8.26 -25.94 -11.71
CA TYR A 497 -7.26 -25.94 -12.76
C TYR A 497 -7.95 -25.92 -14.11
N ASN A 498 -7.57 -24.95 -14.94
CA ASN A 498 -8.01 -24.87 -16.32
C ASN A 498 -6.90 -25.42 -17.24
N PRO A 499 -7.10 -26.59 -17.88
CA PRO A 499 -6.07 -27.19 -18.72
C PRO A 499 -5.79 -26.40 -20.01
N ASN A 500 -6.73 -25.56 -20.47
CA ASN A 500 -6.57 -24.77 -21.69
C ASN A 500 -5.65 -23.57 -21.48
N THR A 501 -5.75 -22.92 -20.31
CA THR A 501 -4.93 -21.76 -19.94
C THR A 501 -3.75 -22.13 -19.05
N ARG A 502 -3.72 -23.36 -18.53
CA ARG A 502 -2.73 -23.87 -17.56
C ARG A 502 -2.66 -23.06 -16.27
N VAL A 503 -3.80 -22.50 -15.84
CA VAL A 503 -3.91 -21.66 -14.64
C VAL A 503 -4.60 -22.40 -13.52
N TYR A 504 -4.06 -22.24 -12.30
CA TYR A 504 -4.75 -22.58 -11.06
C TYR A 504 -5.40 -21.33 -10.46
N TRP A 505 -6.61 -21.47 -9.94
CA TRP A 505 -7.35 -20.35 -9.35
C TRP A 505 -8.14 -20.79 -8.12
N GLY A 506 -8.11 -19.99 -7.05
CA GLY A 506 -8.80 -20.28 -5.79
C GLY A 506 -10.16 -19.59 -5.64
N GLY A 507 -11.20 -20.32 -5.28
CA GLY A 507 -12.54 -19.80 -5.03
C GLY A 507 -13.01 -19.98 -3.59
N ARG A 508 -14.04 -19.24 -3.20
CA ARG A 508 -14.64 -19.27 -1.86
C ARG A 508 -16.15 -19.39 -1.96
N GLY A 509 -16.76 -20.00 -0.96
CA GLY A 509 -18.20 -20.14 -0.87
C GLY A 509 -18.62 -20.43 0.55
N ALA A 510 -19.89 -20.17 0.90
CA ALA A 510 -20.40 -20.64 2.17
C ALA A 510 -20.28 -22.16 2.18
N THR A 511 -20.78 -22.83 1.13
CA THR A 511 -20.67 -24.28 0.96
C THR A 511 -19.46 -24.67 0.10
N GLN A 512 -19.10 -25.95 0.15
CA GLN A 512 -18.10 -26.54 -0.74
C GLN A 512 -18.48 -26.34 -2.22
N ALA A 513 -19.74 -26.61 -2.58
CA ALA A 513 -20.21 -26.50 -3.95
C ALA A 513 -20.07 -25.07 -4.50
N GLU A 514 -20.42 -24.06 -3.70
CA GLU A 514 -20.21 -22.66 -4.05
C GLU A 514 -18.72 -22.34 -4.22
N ALA A 515 -17.86 -22.83 -3.32
CA ALA A 515 -16.42 -22.59 -3.40
C ALA A 515 -15.79 -23.21 -4.66
N GLU A 516 -16.21 -24.41 -5.03
CA GLU A 516 -15.78 -25.10 -6.25
C GLU A 516 -16.25 -24.36 -7.50
N GLN A 517 -17.51 -23.92 -7.53
CA GLN A 517 -18.07 -23.19 -8.66
C GLN A 517 -17.40 -21.83 -8.83
N ASP A 518 -17.16 -21.10 -7.74
CA ASP A 518 -16.40 -19.85 -7.73
C ASP A 518 -14.97 -20.07 -8.23
N ALA A 519 -14.31 -21.16 -7.81
CA ALA A 519 -12.95 -21.49 -8.27
C ALA A 519 -12.90 -21.77 -9.78
N ILE A 520 -13.83 -22.57 -10.30
CA ILE A 520 -13.94 -22.88 -11.73
C ILE A 520 -14.27 -21.64 -12.56
N SER A 521 -15.22 -20.83 -12.09
CA SER A 521 -15.61 -19.59 -12.76
C SER A 521 -14.43 -18.64 -12.90
N ARG A 522 -13.66 -18.43 -11.81
CA ARG A 522 -12.47 -17.57 -11.81
C ARG A 522 -11.30 -18.11 -12.61
N ALA A 523 -11.19 -19.44 -12.73
CA ALA A 523 -10.23 -20.08 -13.62
C ALA A 523 -10.62 -19.97 -15.11
N GLY A 524 -11.80 -19.43 -15.44
CA GLY A 524 -12.32 -19.36 -16.81
C GLY A 524 -12.74 -20.73 -17.36
N GLY A 525 -13.20 -21.64 -16.49
CA GLY A 525 -13.51 -23.04 -16.80
C GLY A 525 -12.53 -24.03 -16.17
N GLY A 526 -12.60 -25.29 -16.59
CA GLY A 526 -11.78 -26.37 -16.03
C GLY A 526 -12.48 -27.15 -14.92
N ARG A 527 -11.70 -27.75 -14.02
CA ARG A 527 -12.23 -28.56 -12.89
C ARG A 527 -11.55 -28.19 -11.58
N TRP A 528 -12.29 -28.30 -10.48
CA TRP A 528 -11.70 -28.19 -9.15
C TRP A 528 -10.76 -29.38 -8.87
N ILE A 529 -9.72 -29.13 -8.08
CA ILE A 529 -8.67 -30.11 -7.74
C ILE A 529 -8.49 -30.30 -6.22
N ALA A 530 -8.94 -29.33 -5.42
CA ALA A 530 -8.86 -29.36 -3.98
C ALA A 530 -9.93 -28.46 -3.37
N TYR A 531 -10.50 -28.86 -2.25
CA TYR A 531 -11.32 -28.00 -1.40
C TYR A 531 -11.10 -28.35 0.07
N VAL A 532 -11.48 -27.42 0.95
CA VAL A 532 -11.63 -27.63 2.39
C VAL A 532 -12.53 -26.55 3.00
N CYS A 533 -13.21 -26.88 4.10
CA CYS A 533 -14.07 -25.96 4.84
C CYS A 533 -13.57 -25.81 6.27
N THR A 534 -13.77 -24.63 6.85
CA THR A 534 -13.60 -24.43 8.28
C THR A 534 -14.86 -24.78 9.05
N THR A 535 -14.70 -25.06 10.33
CA THR A 535 -15.77 -25.08 11.32
C THR A 535 -16.48 -23.73 11.29
N ARG A 536 -17.81 -23.76 11.38
CA ARG A 536 -18.62 -22.54 11.51
C ARG A 536 -19.01 -22.36 12.97
N PRO A 537 -18.90 -21.14 13.53
CA PRO A 537 -19.51 -20.84 14.82
C PRO A 537 -21.02 -21.10 14.72
N GLY A 538 -21.53 -21.96 15.60
CA GLY A 538 -22.96 -22.24 15.73
C GLY A 538 -23.71 -21.13 16.44
#